data_AF-A0A9P1GDG8-F1
#
_entry.id   AF-A0A9P1GDG8-F1
#
_cell.length_a   1.000
_cell.length_b   1.000
_cell.length_c   1.000
_cell.angle_alpha   90.00
_cell.angle_beta   90.00
_cell.angle_gamma   90.00
#
_symmetry.space_group_name_H-M   'P 1'
#
loop_
_entity.id
_entity.type
_entity.pdbx_description
1 polymer ?
#
loop_
_entity_poly.entity_id
_entity_poly.type
_entity_poly.pdbx_seq_one_letter_code
_entity_poly.pdbx_strand_id
1 'polypeptide(L)'
;MVLVVLLAVSLGATAGDREDVEMLQIQSRPRRMPVIVDTDMDTDDQMALAFLLGEPSIEVKAITTLADGWSNQWSGVQNAMRLTQAWGQPDIPVAYSTRYNGDTQLNMMQPNDLPNPTLLTGIGNFLSEFVPLPFNVRPPSWMYASRLIRETLRKSEHKVDIIELGPLTNLAQVLQEEPELFRKKVRRLYMSGGLIVKRREEGTSEVWPYSSGPDGTSFTGKPPGTSWNIFSDPIAANSVFSFGVPLVIGSSEYEDENQFSTNDTSFIPSSCPLKTAEFLRRAITMLPVANNESVLG
;
A
#
# COMPACT_ATOMS: atom_id res chain seq x y z
N MET A 1 -3.79 7.32 -0.50
CA MET A 1 -5.28 7.10 -0.51
C MET A 1 -5.97 7.17 -1.89
N VAL A 2 -5.32 7.65 -2.95
CA VAL A 2 -5.95 7.84 -4.26
C VAL A 2 -6.18 6.54 -5.05
N LEU A 3 -5.39 5.50 -4.79
CA LEU A 3 -5.60 4.15 -5.33
C LEU A 3 -6.96 3.56 -4.92
N VAL A 4 -7.46 3.93 -3.73
CA VAL A 4 -8.80 3.54 -3.23
C VAL A 4 -9.92 4.18 -4.07
N VAL A 5 -9.75 5.43 -4.47
CA VAL A 5 -10.68 6.13 -5.37
C VAL A 5 -10.60 5.56 -6.78
N LEU A 6 -9.41 5.21 -7.28
CA LEU A 6 -9.25 4.55 -8.59
C LEU A 6 -9.90 3.16 -8.63
N LEU A 7 -9.81 2.39 -7.55
CA LEU A 7 -10.54 1.13 -7.42
C LEU A 7 -12.05 1.38 -7.48
N ALA A 8 -12.58 2.34 -6.71
CA ALA A 8 -13.99 2.69 -6.73
C ALA A 8 -14.50 3.20 -8.10
N VAL A 9 -13.73 4.03 -8.80
CA VAL A 9 -14.10 4.60 -10.11
C VAL A 9 -14.01 3.55 -11.23
N SER A 10 -13.03 2.64 -11.19
CA SER A 10 -12.96 1.53 -12.16
C SER A 10 -14.07 0.49 -11.97
N LEU A 11 -14.61 0.37 -10.75
CA LEU A 11 -15.68 -0.56 -10.40
C LEU A 11 -17.09 0.00 -10.68
N GLY A 12 -17.25 1.31 -10.83
CA GLY A 12 -18.55 1.98 -10.98
C GLY A 12 -19.10 2.15 -12.41
N ALA A 13 -18.37 1.76 -13.45
CA ALA A 13 -18.68 2.14 -14.84
C ALA A 13 -19.67 1.23 -15.60
N THR A 14 -20.38 0.30 -14.95
CA THR A 14 -21.35 -0.57 -15.64
C THR A 14 -22.67 -0.69 -14.87
N ALA A 15 -23.56 0.30 -15.02
CA ALA A 15 -24.96 0.14 -14.66
C ALA A 15 -25.84 1.01 -15.57
N GLY A 16 -26.29 0.44 -16.68
CA GLY A 16 -27.32 0.99 -17.55
C GLY A 16 -28.47 -0.01 -17.69
N ASP A 17 -29.64 0.45 -17.25
CA ASP A 17 -31.02 0.07 -17.56
C ASP A 17 -31.68 -1.19 -16.94
N ARG A 18 -32.83 -0.89 -16.28
CA ARG A 18 -33.91 -1.76 -15.79
C ARG A 18 -34.69 -2.32 -17.00
N GLU A 19 -35.45 -3.42 -16.98
CA GLU A 19 -36.41 -3.99 -16.02
C GLU A 19 -36.83 -5.36 -16.63
N ASP A 20 -36.98 -6.46 -15.86
CA ASP A 20 -37.96 -7.55 -16.08
C ASP A 20 -37.72 -8.80 -15.16
N VAL A 21 -38.62 -8.94 -14.19
CA VAL A 21 -39.36 -10.13 -13.69
C VAL A 21 -38.64 -11.46 -13.27
N GLU A 22 -38.75 -11.71 -11.96
CA GLU A 22 -38.94 -12.95 -11.16
C GLU A 22 -38.15 -14.27 -11.37
N MET A 23 -37.56 -14.69 -10.23
CA MET A 23 -37.47 -16.06 -9.71
C MET A 23 -36.84 -17.13 -10.62
N LEU A 24 -35.50 -17.12 -10.70
CA LEU A 24 -34.64 -18.31 -10.67
C LEU A 24 -33.18 -17.88 -10.75
N GLN A 25 -32.50 -17.91 -9.61
CA GLN A 25 -31.12 -18.40 -9.44
C GLN A 25 -30.64 -17.91 -8.07
N ILE A 26 -30.03 -18.82 -7.32
CA ILE A 26 -29.11 -18.51 -6.23
C ILE A 26 -28.17 -17.46 -6.81
N GLN A 27 -28.38 -16.18 -6.49
CA GLN A 27 -27.53 -15.11 -6.98
C GLN A 27 -26.15 -15.39 -6.39
N SER A 28 -25.27 -15.97 -7.22
CA SER A 28 -23.85 -16.01 -6.94
C SER A 28 -23.48 -14.57 -6.62
N ARG A 29 -23.15 -14.29 -5.36
CA ARG A 29 -22.60 -12.99 -4.98
C ARG A 29 -21.55 -12.65 -6.04
N PRO A 30 -21.55 -11.43 -6.61
CA PRO A 30 -20.56 -11.05 -7.61
C PRO A 30 -19.19 -11.44 -7.08
N ARG A 31 -18.46 -12.19 -7.90
CA ARG A 31 -17.24 -12.85 -7.49
C ARG A 31 -16.28 -11.78 -6.96
N ARG A 32 -15.86 -11.91 -5.71
CA ARG A 32 -14.89 -10.98 -5.13
C ARG A 32 -13.57 -11.06 -5.89
N MET A 33 -12.98 -9.90 -6.12
CA MET A 33 -11.68 -9.75 -6.74
C MET A 33 -10.59 -10.14 -5.74
N PRO A 34 -9.79 -11.20 -5.99
CA PRO A 34 -8.73 -11.58 -5.08
C PRO A 34 -7.57 -10.59 -5.17
N VAL A 35 -7.14 -10.07 -4.02
CA VAL A 35 -6.11 -9.05 -3.90
C VAL A 35 -5.03 -9.48 -2.91
N ILE A 36 -3.77 -9.20 -3.24
CA ILE A 36 -2.67 -9.16 -2.28
C ILE A 36 -2.32 -7.70 -2.03
N VAL A 37 -2.14 -7.31 -0.77
CA VAL A 37 -1.72 -5.96 -0.38
C VAL A 37 -0.28 -6.01 0.11
N ASP A 38 0.63 -5.32 -0.56
CA ASP A 38 2.01 -5.11 -0.13
C ASP A 38 2.19 -3.64 0.24
N THR A 39 2.73 -3.36 1.43
CA THR A 39 2.51 -2.07 2.10
C THR A 39 3.61 -1.80 3.10
N ASP A 40 3.97 -0.53 3.28
CA ASP A 40 4.92 -0.13 4.31
C ASP A 40 4.24 0.32 5.61
N MET A 41 2.90 0.21 5.66
CA MET A 41 2.06 0.49 6.81
C MET A 41 2.18 1.92 7.33
N ASP A 42 2.44 2.89 6.43
CA ASP A 42 2.17 4.29 6.72
C ASP A 42 0.68 4.51 7.05
N THR A 43 0.35 5.71 7.48
CA THR A 43 -0.99 6.03 7.97
C THR A 43 -2.03 5.99 6.85
N ASP A 44 -1.69 6.46 5.65
CA ASP A 44 -2.57 6.39 4.49
C ASP A 44 -2.69 4.96 3.93
N ASP A 45 -1.63 4.15 4.04
CA ASP A 45 -1.63 2.71 3.79
C ASP A 45 -2.64 1.96 4.68
N GLN A 46 -2.64 2.29 5.97
CA GLN A 46 -3.59 1.72 6.92
C GLN A 46 -5.04 2.13 6.61
N MET A 47 -5.27 3.36 6.14
CA MET A 47 -6.59 3.77 5.63
C MET A 47 -6.98 3.01 4.37
N ALA A 48 -6.03 2.81 3.44
CA ALA A 48 -6.26 2.04 2.23
C ALA A 48 -6.62 0.60 2.56
N LEU A 49 -5.90 -0.04 3.48
CA LEU A 49 -6.22 -1.40 3.94
C LEU A 49 -7.61 -1.45 4.60
N ALA A 50 -7.96 -0.50 5.46
CA ALA A 50 -9.28 -0.43 6.09
C ALA A 50 -10.42 -0.33 5.04
N PHE A 51 -10.21 0.47 3.98
CA PHE A 51 -11.14 0.54 2.85
C PHE A 51 -11.26 -0.82 2.14
N LEU A 52 -10.13 -1.43 1.78
CA LEU A 52 -10.10 -2.72 1.07
C LEU A 52 -10.77 -3.85 1.87
N LEU A 53 -10.59 -3.86 3.19
CA LEU A 53 -11.25 -4.81 4.09
C LEU A 53 -12.77 -4.57 4.18
N GLY A 54 -13.23 -3.33 3.96
CA GLY A 54 -14.64 -2.96 3.96
C GLY A 54 -15.35 -3.16 2.63
N GLU A 55 -14.62 -3.24 1.51
CA GLU A 55 -15.16 -3.28 0.16
C GLU A 55 -15.74 -4.66 -0.20
N PRO A 56 -17.07 -4.81 -0.37
CA PRO A 56 -17.71 -6.12 -0.56
C PRO A 56 -17.29 -6.85 -1.84
N SER A 57 -16.80 -6.12 -2.84
CA SER A 57 -16.32 -6.67 -4.12
C SER A 57 -14.86 -7.13 -4.08
N ILE A 58 -14.12 -6.91 -2.99
CA ILE A 58 -12.70 -7.28 -2.84
C ILE A 58 -12.54 -8.42 -1.83
N GLU A 59 -11.60 -9.31 -2.11
CA GLU A 59 -11.16 -10.37 -1.20
C GLU A 59 -9.65 -10.25 -0.97
N VAL A 60 -9.26 -9.71 0.18
CA VAL A 60 -7.84 -9.63 0.57
C VAL A 60 -7.36 -11.04 0.95
N LYS A 61 -6.44 -11.59 0.15
CA LYS A 61 -5.92 -12.96 0.29
C LYS A 61 -4.68 -13.05 1.18
N ALA A 62 -3.86 -12.00 1.17
CA ALA A 62 -2.66 -11.88 1.98
C ALA A 62 -2.27 -10.40 2.11
N ILE A 63 -1.59 -10.08 3.21
CA ILE A 63 -0.99 -8.77 3.44
C ILE A 63 0.50 -8.98 3.71
N THR A 64 1.34 -8.18 3.09
CA THR A 64 2.79 -8.20 3.28
C THR A 64 3.30 -6.83 3.69
N THR A 65 4.19 -6.80 4.67
CA THR A 65 4.81 -5.57 5.15
C THR A 65 6.28 -5.49 4.74
N LEU A 66 6.72 -4.26 4.47
CA LEU A 66 8.09 -3.96 4.10
C LEU A 66 8.96 -3.68 5.33
N ALA A 67 10.28 -3.72 5.12
CA ALA A 67 11.27 -3.38 6.13
C ALA A 67 11.62 -1.87 6.12
N ASP A 68 11.46 -1.24 4.96
CA ASP A 68 12.11 0.02 4.60
C ASP A 68 11.10 1.13 4.24
N GLY A 69 10.18 1.44 5.16
CA GLY A 69 9.21 2.53 4.96
C GLY A 69 8.84 3.28 6.23
N TRP A 70 7.67 3.91 6.25
CA TRP A 70 7.28 4.83 7.33
C TRP A 70 6.89 4.15 8.64
N SER A 71 6.78 2.81 8.66
CA SER A 71 6.54 2.02 9.88
C SER A 71 7.71 1.06 10.17
N ASN A 72 8.03 0.85 11.45
CA ASN A 72 8.85 -0.29 11.83
C ASN A 72 8.13 -1.58 11.41
N GLN A 73 8.85 -2.49 10.77
CA GLN A 73 8.33 -3.74 10.23
C GLN A 73 7.43 -4.54 11.21
N TRP A 74 7.81 -4.65 12.49
CA TRP A 74 6.99 -5.36 13.48
C TRP A 74 5.71 -4.59 13.81
N SER A 75 5.81 -3.28 13.97
CA SER A 75 4.65 -2.42 14.21
C SER A 75 3.68 -2.43 13.03
N GLY A 76 4.19 -2.41 11.80
CA GLY A 76 3.38 -2.57 10.60
C GLY A 76 2.61 -3.90 10.56
N VAL A 77 3.27 -5.02 10.93
CA VAL A 77 2.58 -6.31 11.07
C VAL A 77 1.46 -6.23 12.10
N GLN A 78 1.74 -5.67 13.28
CA GLN A 78 0.74 -5.53 14.34
C GLN A 78 -0.45 -4.67 13.88
N ASN A 79 -0.21 -3.57 13.18
CA ASN A 79 -1.27 -2.70 12.67
C ASN A 79 -2.14 -3.40 11.62
N ALA A 80 -1.53 -4.07 10.63
CA ALA A 80 -2.26 -4.88 9.66
C ALA A 80 -3.13 -5.96 10.34
N MET A 81 -2.59 -6.65 11.34
CA MET A 81 -3.30 -7.69 12.08
C MET A 81 -4.43 -7.13 12.94
N ARG A 82 -4.25 -5.97 13.54
CA ARG A 82 -5.28 -5.25 14.30
C ARG A 82 -6.41 -4.76 13.39
N LEU A 83 -6.09 -4.26 12.19
CA LEU A 83 -7.07 -3.85 11.17
C LEU A 83 -7.88 -5.05 10.67
N THR A 84 -7.23 -6.15 10.30
CA THR A 84 -7.93 -7.38 9.89
C THR A 84 -8.85 -7.92 10.99
N GLN A 85 -8.41 -7.91 12.25
CA GLN A 85 -9.27 -8.23 13.40
C GLN A 85 -10.43 -7.24 13.56
N ALA A 86 -10.20 -5.94 13.38
CA ALA A 86 -11.24 -4.92 13.45
C ALA A 86 -12.32 -5.11 12.37
N TRP A 87 -11.95 -5.55 11.17
CA TRP A 87 -12.91 -5.83 10.09
C TRP A 87 -13.48 -7.26 10.11
N GLY A 88 -13.24 -8.02 11.18
CA GLY A 88 -13.79 -9.37 11.34
C GLY A 88 -13.18 -10.40 10.39
N GLN A 89 -11.96 -10.14 9.90
CA GLN A 89 -11.23 -11.01 8.98
C GLN A 89 -9.84 -11.40 9.54
N PRO A 90 -9.74 -11.89 10.79
CA PRO A 90 -8.44 -12.13 11.45
C PRO A 90 -7.61 -13.27 10.83
N ASP A 91 -8.20 -14.02 9.90
CA ASP A 91 -7.62 -15.19 9.26
C ASP A 91 -6.75 -14.82 8.04
N ILE A 92 -6.78 -13.55 7.61
CA ILE A 92 -5.93 -13.06 6.53
C ILE A 92 -4.47 -13.15 6.98
N PRO A 93 -3.60 -13.90 6.25
CA PRO A 93 -2.20 -14.04 6.63
C PRO A 93 -1.47 -12.71 6.41
N VAL A 94 -0.74 -12.29 7.45
CA VAL A 94 0.15 -11.11 7.42
C VAL A 94 1.59 -11.59 7.54
N ALA A 95 2.44 -11.26 6.58
CA ALA A 95 3.87 -11.58 6.63
C ALA A 95 4.72 -10.32 6.54
N TYR A 96 5.90 -10.37 7.14
CA TYR A 96 6.90 -9.32 7.01
C TYR A 96 7.99 -9.72 6.02
N SER A 97 8.67 -8.73 5.44
CA SER A 97 9.81 -8.94 4.53
C SER A 97 10.92 -9.81 5.14
N THR A 98 11.66 -10.57 4.31
CA THR A 98 12.86 -11.30 4.74
C THR A 98 14.02 -10.38 5.11
N ARG A 99 14.00 -9.15 4.60
CA ARG A 99 15.01 -8.14 4.86
C ARG A 99 14.64 -7.51 6.22
N TYR A 100 15.53 -7.63 7.20
CA TYR A 100 15.31 -7.11 8.57
C TYR A 100 16.35 -6.03 8.93
N ASN A 101 17.27 -5.71 8.02
CA ASN A 101 18.41 -4.84 8.31
C ASN A 101 18.90 -4.14 7.04
N GLY A 102 19.47 -2.93 7.20
CA GLY A 102 19.91 -2.01 6.15
C GLY A 102 21.00 -2.49 5.17
N ASP A 103 21.25 -3.80 5.06
CA ASP A 103 22.15 -4.39 4.06
C ASP A 103 21.53 -4.37 2.64
N THR A 104 20.26 -4.00 2.55
CA THR A 104 19.53 -3.94 1.29
C THR A 104 19.12 -2.54 0.85
N GLN A 105 19.54 -1.54 1.62
CA GLN A 105 19.73 -0.20 1.10
C GLN A 105 21.21 0.11 1.03
N LEU A 106 21.55 0.88 0.01
CA LEU A 106 22.72 1.74 0.01
C LEU A 106 22.58 2.71 1.20
N ASN A 107 23.09 2.23 2.33
CA ASN A 107 23.48 2.97 3.53
C ASN A 107 22.37 3.71 4.29
N MET A 108 21.66 2.97 5.16
CA MET A 108 20.87 3.56 6.25
C MET A 108 21.72 4.12 7.41
N MET A 109 23.06 4.16 7.32
CA MET A 109 23.89 4.68 8.42
C MET A 109 23.87 6.20 8.55
N GLN A 110 23.17 6.93 7.67
CA GLN A 110 22.83 8.33 7.88
C GLN A 110 21.39 8.63 7.43
N PRO A 111 20.38 8.39 8.29
CA PRO A 111 19.01 8.80 8.04
C PRO A 111 18.91 10.31 8.25
N ASN A 112 19.40 11.11 7.30
CA ASN A 112 19.27 12.56 7.42
C ASN A 112 17.82 13.03 7.17
N ASP A 113 16.94 12.17 6.65
CA ASP A 113 15.53 12.50 6.33
C ASP A 113 14.52 11.38 6.64
N LEU A 114 14.90 10.25 7.26
CA LEU A 114 13.88 9.35 7.80
C LEU A 114 13.22 10.03 9.02
N PRO A 115 11.90 9.86 9.21
CA PRO A 115 11.23 10.30 10.43
C PRO A 115 12.04 9.84 11.65
N ASN A 116 12.23 10.77 12.60
CA ASN A 116 12.83 10.53 13.91
C ASN A 116 12.44 9.13 14.44
N PRO A 117 13.32 8.33 15.07
CA PRO A 117 12.94 7.06 15.69
C PRO A 117 11.68 7.12 16.58
N THR A 118 11.41 8.29 17.18
CA THR A 118 10.16 8.60 17.88
C THR A 118 8.94 8.70 16.94
N LEU A 119 9.08 9.30 15.76
CA LEU A 119 8.08 9.27 14.68
C LEU A 119 7.89 7.85 14.12
N LEU A 120 8.94 7.04 13.95
CA LEU A 120 8.79 5.63 13.51
C LEU A 120 8.07 4.76 14.56
N THR A 121 8.35 4.99 15.84
CA THR A 121 7.60 4.38 16.95
C THR A 121 6.18 4.92 17.00
N GLY A 122 6.03 6.22 16.77
CA GLY A 122 4.76 6.94 16.69
C GLY A 122 3.87 6.43 15.56
N ILE A 123 4.36 6.32 14.33
CA ILE A 123 3.68 5.74 13.14
C ILE A 123 3.37 4.26 13.38
N GLY A 124 4.33 3.53 13.95
CA GLY A 124 4.16 2.15 14.37
C GLY A 124 2.98 1.96 15.33
N ASN A 125 2.66 2.97 16.14
CA ASN A 125 1.52 2.94 17.03
C ASN A 125 0.38 3.89 16.62
N PHE A 126 0.50 4.67 15.54
CA PHE A 126 -0.25 5.91 15.33
C PHE A 126 -1.74 5.66 15.33
N LEU A 127 -2.21 4.79 14.45
CA LEU A 127 -3.62 4.44 14.43
C LEU A 127 -4.03 3.66 15.68
N SER A 128 -3.17 2.88 16.34
CA SER A 128 -3.52 2.18 17.58
C SER A 128 -3.59 3.08 18.83
N GLU A 129 -2.85 4.19 18.84
CA GLU A 129 -2.83 5.22 19.88
C GLU A 129 -4.05 6.12 19.75
N PHE A 130 -4.47 6.44 18.52
CA PHE A 130 -5.58 7.36 18.26
C PHE A 130 -6.92 6.66 17.95
N VAL A 131 -6.89 5.42 17.49
CA VAL A 131 -8.06 4.58 17.19
C VAL A 131 -7.95 3.27 17.99
N PRO A 132 -8.95 2.94 18.82
CA PRO A 132 -8.92 1.70 19.58
C PRO A 132 -9.08 0.51 18.62
N LEU A 133 -7.95 -0.12 18.28
CA LEU A 133 -7.92 -1.33 17.47
C LEU A 133 -7.75 -2.57 18.35
N PRO A 134 -8.57 -3.62 18.16
CA PRO A 134 -8.50 -4.85 18.95
C PRO A 134 -7.21 -5.61 18.71
N PHE A 135 -6.65 -6.20 19.76
CA PHE A 135 -5.54 -7.13 19.63
C PHE A 135 -5.97 -8.36 18.81
N ASN A 136 -5.15 -8.77 17.84
CA ASN A 136 -5.35 -10.02 17.13
C ASN A 136 -4.54 -11.12 17.84
N VAL A 137 -5.25 -12.12 18.37
CA VAL A 137 -4.63 -13.22 19.13
C VAL A 137 -3.93 -14.24 18.24
N ARG A 138 -4.15 -14.19 16.93
CA ARG A 138 -3.47 -15.09 15.99
C ARG A 138 -2.04 -14.62 15.77
N PRO A 139 -1.07 -15.53 15.58
CA PRO A 139 0.27 -15.12 15.19
C PRO A 139 0.29 -14.63 13.74
N PRO A 140 1.27 -13.80 13.35
CA PRO A 140 1.54 -13.53 11.95
C PRO A 140 1.91 -14.82 11.20
N SER A 141 1.93 -14.73 9.88
CA SER A 141 2.41 -15.81 9.01
C SER A 141 3.85 -16.21 9.39
N TRP A 142 4.12 -17.52 9.40
CA TRP A 142 5.46 -18.08 9.56
C TRP A 142 6.32 -17.94 8.29
N MET A 143 5.69 -17.63 7.16
CA MET A 143 6.38 -17.31 5.91
C MET A 143 6.74 -15.83 5.89
N TYR A 144 7.87 -15.52 5.28
CA TYR A 144 8.20 -14.15 4.88
C TYR A 144 7.39 -13.69 3.67
N ALA A 145 7.36 -12.37 3.44
CA ALA A 145 6.53 -11.70 2.43
C ALA A 145 6.60 -12.35 1.04
N SER A 146 7.80 -12.48 0.45
CA SER A 146 7.97 -13.06 -0.91
C SER A 146 7.38 -14.47 -1.01
N ARG A 147 7.62 -15.31 -0.01
CA ARG A 147 7.07 -16.67 0.05
C ARG A 147 5.56 -16.65 0.22
N LEU A 148 5.01 -15.79 1.09
CA LEU A 148 3.56 -15.67 1.28
C LEU A 148 2.87 -15.24 -0.02
N ILE A 149 3.44 -14.28 -0.76
CA ILE A 149 2.93 -13.85 -2.07
C ILE A 149 2.90 -15.03 -3.03
N ARG A 150 4.03 -15.74 -3.19
CA ARG A 150 4.11 -16.91 -4.10
C ARG A 150 3.11 -18.00 -3.73
N GLU A 151 3.00 -18.36 -2.45
CA GLU A 151 2.05 -19.37 -1.99
C GLU A 151 0.59 -18.95 -2.19
N THR A 152 0.30 -17.67 -2.00
CA THR A 152 -1.04 -17.10 -2.28
C THR A 152 -1.37 -17.16 -3.77
N LEU A 153 -0.43 -16.79 -4.65
CA LEU A 153 -0.59 -16.90 -6.10
C LEU A 153 -0.77 -18.35 -6.57
N ARG A 154 -0.04 -19.31 -5.98
CA ARG A 154 -0.19 -20.74 -6.29
C ARG A 154 -1.58 -21.26 -5.95
N LYS A 155 -2.04 -20.95 -4.72
CA LYS A 155 -3.33 -21.40 -4.17
C LYS A 155 -4.53 -20.70 -4.81
N SER A 156 -4.34 -19.50 -5.36
CA SER A 156 -5.42 -18.79 -6.01
C SER A 156 -5.85 -19.49 -7.29
N GLU A 157 -7.12 -19.87 -7.38
CA GLU A 157 -7.73 -20.44 -8.60
C GLU A 157 -7.79 -19.41 -9.74
N HIS A 158 -7.85 -18.13 -9.39
CA HIS A 158 -7.99 -17.01 -10.33
C HIS A 158 -6.76 -16.12 -10.32
N LYS A 159 -6.64 -15.30 -11.36
CA LYS A 159 -5.61 -14.27 -11.34
C LYS A 159 -5.88 -13.28 -10.20
N VAL A 160 -4.80 -12.85 -9.58
CA VAL A 160 -4.78 -11.97 -8.40
C VAL A 160 -4.31 -10.60 -8.83
N ASP A 161 -4.94 -9.56 -8.29
CA ASP A 161 -4.43 -8.20 -8.38
C ASP A 161 -3.52 -7.91 -7.19
N ILE A 162 -2.44 -7.19 -7.43
CA ILE A 162 -1.53 -6.75 -6.38
C ILE A 162 -1.73 -5.26 -6.19
N ILE A 163 -1.95 -4.86 -4.94
CA ILE A 163 -1.96 -3.47 -4.50
C ILE A 163 -0.66 -3.23 -3.76
N GLU A 164 0.22 -2.46 -4.39
CA GLU A 164 1.51 -2.04 -3.85
C GLU A 164 1.39 -0.62 -3.32
N LEU A 165 1.61 -0.45 -2.03
CA LEU A 165 1.49 0.83 -1.35
C LEU A 165 2.84 1.35 -0.82
N GLY A 166 3.87 0.51 -0.82
CA GLY A 166 5.23 0.89 -0.43
C GLY A 166 6.29 0.62 -1.51
N PRO A 167 7.56 0.51 -1.10
CA PRO A 167 8.67 0.09 -1.96
C PRO A 167 8.52 -1.32 -2.58
N LEU A 168 8.85 -1.43 -3.88
CA LEU A 168 8.67 -2.63 -4.72
C LEU A 168 9.57 -3.84 -4.40
N THR A 169 10.26 -3.84 -3.25
CA THR A 169 11.30 -4.81 -2.87
C THR A 169 10.76 -6.23 -2.76
N ASN A 170 9.61 -6.42 -2.12
CA ASN A 170 9.00 -7.73 -1.94
C ASN A 170 8.60 -8.33 -3.31
N LEU A 171 8.03 -7.52 -4.20
CA LEU A 171 7.66 -7.97 -5.54
C LEU A 171 8.88 -8.28 -6.40
N ALA A 172 9.92 -7.46 -6.34
CA ALA A 172 11.17 -7.75 -7.06
C ALA A 172 11.78 -9.09 -6.63
N GLN A 173 11.72 -9.43 -5.34
CA GLN A 173 12.14 -10.74 -4.85
C GLN A 173 11.27 -11.87 -5.42
N VAL A 174 9.95 -11.70 -5.47
CA VAL A 174 9.05 -12.69 -6.09
C VAL A 174 9.38 -12.90 -7.57
N LEU A 175 9.69 -11.82 -8.30
CA LEU A 175 10.08 -11.88 -9.72
C LEU A 175 11.43 -12.58 -9.93
N GLN A 176 12.38 -12.42 -9.01
CA GLN A 176 13.66 -13.14 -9.05
C GLN A 176 13.47 -14.64 -8.76
N GLU A 177 12.63 -14.98 -7.80
CA GLU A 177 12.42 -16.36 -7.35
C GLU A 177 11.52 -17.16 -8.31
N GLU A 178 10.41 -16.58 -8.77
CA GLU A 178 9.40 -17.27 -9.58
C GLU A 178 8.69 -16.35 -10.62
N PRO A 179 9.41 -15.89 -11.65
CA PRO A 179 8.85 -14.97 -12.65
C PRO A 179 7.66 -15.55 -13.42
N GLU A 180 7.71 -16.83 -13.79
CA GLU A 180 6.63 -17.48 -14.55
C GLU A 180 5.35 -17.65 -13.75
N LEU A 181 5.46 -17.89 -12.43
CA LEU A 181 4.30 -17.89 -11.54
C LEU A 181 3.65 -16.51 -11.53
N PHE A 182 4.46 -15.46 -11.36
CA PHE A 182 4.00 -14.08 -11.33
C PHE A 182 3.27 -13.71 -12.64
N ARG A 183 3.91 -13.93 -13.80
CA ARG A 183 3.33 -13.66 -15.13
C ARG A 183 2.00 -14.40 -15.35
N LYS A 184 1.90 -15.64 -14.87
CA LYS A 184 0.70 -16.47 -15.04
C LYS A 184 -0.44 -16.04 -14.11
N LYS A 185 -0.13 -15.69 -12.87
CA LYS A 185 -1.12 -15.53 -11.79
C LYS A 185 -1.46 -14.07 -11.48
N VAL A 186 -0.61 -13.12 -11.78
CA VAL A 186 -0.91 -11.69 -11.56
C VAL A 186 -1.67 -11.15 -12.76
N ARG A 187 -2.81 -10.49 -12.51
CA ARG A 187 -3.60 -9.82 -13.57
C ARG A 187 -3.14 -8.38 -13.76
N ARG A 188 -2.98 -7.64 -12.66
CA ARG A 188 -2.57 -6.24 -12.67
C ARG A 188 -1.87 -5.87 -11.37
N LEU A 189 -0.93 -4.95 -11.47
CA LEU A 189 -0.30 -4.27 -10.35
C LEU A 189 -0.86 -2.85 -10.27
N TYR A 190 -1.41 -2.49 -9.11
CA TYR A 190 -1.77 -1.12 -8.76
C TYR A 190 -0.72 -0.61 -7.79
N MET A 191 -0.06 0.50 -8.10
CA MET A 191 1.01 1.03 -7.26
C MET A 191 0.76 2.48 -6.83
N SER A 192 1.13 2.78 -5.59
CA SER A 192 1.23 4.12 -5.02
C SER A 192 2.63 4.70 -5.26
N GLY A 193 2.68 5.95 -5.72
CA GLY A 193 3.92 6.68 -5.94
C GLY A 193 4.46 6.64 -7.37
N GLY A 194 5.63 7.25 -7.54
CA GLY A 194 6.23 7.60 -8.82
C GLY A 194 5.78 8.97 -9.34
N LEU A 195 6.59 9.58 -10.20
CA LEU A 195 6.29 10.83 -10.89
C LEU A 195 6.32 10.57 -12.40
N ILE A 196 5.25 10.94 -13.11
CA ILE A 196 5.16 10.76 -14.56
C ILE A 196 5.40 12.10 -15.24
N VAL A 197 6.66 12.41 -15.55
CA VAL A 197 6.99 13.65 -16.27
C VAL A 197 6.90 13.46 -17.78
N LYS A 198 6.39 14.47 -18.49
CA LYS A 198 6.51 14.52 -19.95
C LYS A 198 7.99 14.62 -20.31
N ARG A 199 8.49 13.73 -21.18
CA ARG A 199 9.85 13.80 -21.70
C ARG A 199 10.04 15.16 -22.37
N ARG A 200 10.95 16.00 -21.84
CA ARG A 200 11.33 17.27 -22.48
C ARG A 200 12.07 16.97 -23.79
N GLU A 201 11.78 17.71 -24.85
CA GLU A 201 12.38 17.53 -26.19
C GLU A 201 13.89 17.80 -26.17
N GLU A 202 14.33 18.76 -25.35
CA GLU A 202 15.73 18.94 -24.99
C GLU A 202 16.04 18.03 -23.82
N GLY A 203 16.80 16.97 -24.08
CA GLY A 203 17.20 16.01 -23.07
C GLY A 203 17.83 16.73 -21.88
N THR A 204 17.11 16.78 -20.76
CA THR A 204 17.70 17.22 -19.51
C THR A 204 18.78 16.20 -19.17
N SER A 205 20.03 16.62 -19.28
CA SER A 205 21.22 15.87 -18.88
C SER A 205 21.31 15.65 -17.36
N GLU A 206 20.27 16.01 -16.60
CA GLU A 206 20.07 15.57 -15.21
C GLU A 206 19.70 14.08 -15.19
N VAL A 207 20.64 13.26 -15.64
CA VAL A 207 20.81 11.93 -15.07
C VAL A 207 21.36 12.20 -13.68
N TRP A 208 20.52 12.14 -12.65
CA TRP A 208 21.02 12.17 -11.28
C TRP A 208 22.02 11.02 -11.18
N PRO A 209 23.32 11.33 -10.98
CA PRO A 209 24.29 10.27 -10.91
C PRO A 209 23.87 9.39 -9.74
N TYR A 210 23.77 8.10 -10.01
CA TYR A 210 23.89 7.03 -9.01
C TYR A 210 25.31 7.08 -8.40
N SER A 211 25.78 8.27 -8.03
CA SER A 211 27.01 8.47 -7.31
C SER A 211 26.70 8.07 -5.88
N SER A 212 26.87 6.78 -5.65
CA SER A 212 27.47 6.30 -4.43
C SER A 212 28.35 7.38 -3.79
N GLY A 213 28.11 7.70 -2.53
CA GLY A 213 28.91 8.62 -1.74
C GLY A 213 30.41 8.27 -1.78
N PRO A 214 31.25 9.03 -1.07
CA PRO A 214 32.71 8.88 -1.12
C PRO A 214 33.23 7.45 -0.85
N ASP A 215 32.41 6.59 -0.26
CA ASP A 215 32.67 5.19 0.08
C ASP A 215 32.06 4.16 -0.89
N GLY A 216 31.42 4.58 -1.99
CA GLY A 216 30.77 3.64 -2.90
C GLY A 216 29.37 3.19 -2.43
N THR A 217 28.84 3.71 -1.32
CA THR A 217 27.66 3.11 -0.67
C THR A 217 26.54 4.04 -0.23
N SER A 218 26.71 5.37 -0.13
CA SER A 218 25.65 6.25 0.41
C SER A 218 24.92 7.11 -0.62
N PHE A 219 23.59 7.18 -0.51
CA PHE A 219 22.77 8.23 -1.14
C PHE A 219 22.43 9.27 -0.08
N THR A 220 22.99 10.48 -0.18
CA THR A 220 22.58 11.57 0.72
C THR A 220 21.51 12.42 0.05
N GLY A 221 20.28 12.34 0.56
CA GLY A 221 19.13 13.15 0.15
C GLY A 221 18.26 12.51 -0.94
N LYS A 222 16.94 12.71 -0.84
CA LYS A 222 15.96 12.32 -1.87
C LYS A 222 16.04 13.30 -3.05
N PRO A 223 16.38 12.85 -4.28
CA PRO A 223 16.46 13.74 -5.43
C PRO A 223 15.10 14.45 -5.67
N PRO A 224 15.11 15.75 -6.01
CA PRO A 224 13.88 16.47 -6.34
C PRO A 224 13.09 15.75 -7.43
N GLY A 225 11.77 15.64 -7.24
CA GLY A 225 10.89 14.98 -8.21
C GLY A 225 10.93 13.44 -8.20
N THR A 226 11.55 12.83 -7.18
CA THR A 226 11.40 11.37 -6.95
C THR A 226 10.28 11.10 -5.95
N SER A 227 9.61 9.96 -6.08
CA SER A 227 8.65 9.49 -5.09
C SER A 227 9.34 8.58 -4.07
N TRP A 228 8.89 8.60 -2.81
CA TRP A 228 9.54 7.84 -1.73
C TRP A 228 9.57 6.34 -2.00
N ASN A 229 8.44 5.75 -2.40
CA ASN A 229 8.34 4.31 -2.71
C ASN A 229 9.32 3.85 -3.81
N ILE A 230 9.66 4.73 -4.75
CA ILE A 230 10.63 4.42 -5.81
C ILE A 230 12.06 4.67 -5.35
N PHE A 231 12.29 5.75 -4.61
CA PHE A 231 13.60 6.12 -4.11
C PHE A 231 14.13 5.12 -3.07
N SER A 232 13.26 4.50 -2.26
CA SER A 232 13.66 3.53 -1.25
C SER A 232 14.29 2.25 -1.84
N ASP A 233 13.86 1.81 -3.04
CA ASP A 233 14.48 0.68 -3.75
C ASP A 233 14.32 0.83 -5.28
N PRO A 234 15.14 1.68 -5.92
CA PRO A 234 15.03 1.95 -7.36
C PRO A 234 15.43 0.73 -8.21
N ILE A 235 16.25 -0.17 -7.68
CA ILE A 235 16.65 -1.41 -8.37
C ILE A 235 15.45 -2.36 -8.43
N ALA A 236 14.74 -2.53 -7.32
CA ALA A 236 13.49 -3.30 -7.29
C ALA A 236 12.44 -2.67 -8.21
N ALA A 237 12.26 -1.36 -8.14
CA ALA A 237 11.31 -0.65 -9.01
C ALA A 237 11.61 -0.89 -10.50
N ASN A 238 12.87 -0.74 -10.91
CA ASN A 238 13.29 -1.00 -12.29
C ASN A 238 13.03 -2.46 -12.71
N SER A 239 13.29 -3.42 -11.81
CA SER A 239 13.03 -4.85 -12.05
C SER A 239 11.53 -5.10 -12.32
N VAL A 240 10.65 -4.53 -11.49
CA VAL A 240 9.20 -4.69 -11.64
C VAL A 240 8.69 -3.99 -12.90
N PHE A 241 9.11 -2.76 -13.18
CA PHE A 241 8.67 -2.02 -14.37
C PHE A 241 9.12 -2.70 -15.67
N SER A 242 10.33 -3.24 -15.69
CA SER A 242 10.88 -3.93 -16.86
C SER A 242 10.24 -5.31 -17.10
N PHE A 243 9.53 -5.87 -16.12
CA PHE A 243 8.97 -7.22 -16.23
C PHE A 243 7.74 -7.32 -17.17
N GLY A 244 7.02 -6.20 -17.35
CA GLY A 244 5.93 -6.10 -18.33
C GLY A 244 4.56 -6.61 -17.84
N VAL A 245 4.26 -6.50 -16.54
CA VAL A 245 2.90 -6.74 -16.01
C VAL A 245 2.05 -5.48 -16.19
N PRO A 246 0.75 -5.58 -16.51
CA PRO A 246 -0.13 -4.41 -16.58
C PRO A 246 -0.06 -3.60 -15.28
N LEU A 247 0.30 -2.33 -15.41
CA LEU A 247 0.56 -1.43 -14.30
C LEU A 247 -0.44 -0.27 -14.31
N VAL A 248 -1.00 0.03 -13.15
CA VAL A 248 -1.77 1.25 -12.89
C VAL A 248 -1.07 2.00 -11.78
N ILE A 249 -0.72 3.26 -12.04
CA ILE A 249 0.08 4.09 -11.14
C ILE A 249 -0.82 5.20 -10.58
N GLY A 250 -0.95 5.26 -9.26
CA GLY A 250 -1.35 6.47 -8.55
C GLY A 250 -0.10 7.34 -8.38
N SER A 251 0.19 8.21 -9.33
CA SER A 251 1.41 9.03 -9.29
C SER A 251 1.30 10.12 -8.23
N SER A 252 2.43 10.57 -7.70
CA SER A 252 2.47 11.62 -6.68
C SER A 252 1.79 12.93 -7.12
N GLU A 253 1.88 13.32 -8.39
CA GLU A 253 1.11 14.47 -8.95
C GLU A 253 -0.40 14.32 -8.74
N TYR A 254 -0.93 13.12 -8.92
CA TYR A 254 -2.36 12.85 -8.76
C TYR A 254 -2.73 12.75 -7.28
N GLU A 255 -1.83 12.28 -6.43
CA GLU A 255 -2.03 12.21 -4.99
C GLU A 255 -2.06 13.59 -4.34
N ASP A 256 -1.18 14.49 -4.76
CA ASP A 256 -1.10 15.87 -4.26
C ASP A 256 -2.37 16.69 -4.56
N GLU A 257 -3.09 16.38 -5.64
CA GLU A 257 -4.35 17.02 -6.00
C GLU A 257 -5.57 16.52 -5.21
N ASN A 258 -5.45 15.36 -4.54
CA ASN A 258 -6.55 14.69 -3.85
C ASN A 258 -6.34 14.70 -2.33
N GLN A 259 -6.34 15.90 -1.74
CA GLN A 259 -6.18 16.11 -0.31
C GLN A 259 -7.52 15.98 0.43
N PHE A 260 -7.46 15.43 1.64
CA PHE A 260 -8.59 15.43 2.58
C PHE A 260 -8.51 16.64 3.51
N SER A 261 -9.66 17.25 3.76
CA SER A 261 -9.86 18.26 4.79
C SER A 261 -10.62 17.69 5.98
N THR A 262 -10.50 18.30 7.15
CA THR A 262 -11.30 17.91 8.34
C THR A 262 -12.81 18.00 8.09
N ASN A 263 -13.23 18.88 7.18
CA ASN A 263 -14.62 19.01 6.75
C ASN A 263 -15.13 17.79 5.97
N ASP A 264 -14.25 16.94 5.44
CA ASP A 264 -14.66 15.77 4.65
C ASP A 264 -15.30 14.69 5.51
N THR A 265 -15.16 14.76 6.83
CA THR A 265 -15.92 13.93 7.77
C THR A 265 -17.43 14.09 7.63
N SER A 266 -17.90 15.22 7.09
CA SER A 266 -19.31 15.48 6.79
C SER A 266 -19.85 14.68 5.60
N PHE A 267 -18.97 14.21 4.70
CA PHE A 267 -19.33 13.39 3.55
C PHE A 267 -19.43 11.90 3.87
N ILE A 268 -19.07 11.46 5.08
CA ILE A 268 -19.23 10.08 5.50
C ILE A 268 -20.74 9.77 5.56
N PRO A 269 -21.27 8.91 4.67
CA PRO A 269 -22.71 8.69 4.58
C PRO A 269 -23.26 8.06 5.87
N SER A 270 -24.49 8.40 6.23
CA SER A 270 -25.17 7.77 7.37
C SER A 270 -25.40 6.26 7.18
N SER A 271 -25.36 5.78 5.93
CA SER A 271 -25.38 4.35 5.58
C SER A 271 -24.05 3.63 5.83
N CYS A 272 -22.96 4.36 6.09
CA CYS A 272 -21.67 3.77 6.42
C CYS A 272 -21.75 3.01 7.76
N PRO A 273 -21.29 1.74 7.83
CA PRO A 273 -21.27 1.01 9.09
C PRO A 273 -20.58 1.81 10.20
N LEU A 274 -21.20 1.85 11.39
CA LEU A 274 -20.76 2.73 12.49
C LEU A 274 -19.26 2.61 12.78
N LYS A 275 -18.74 1.38 12.80
CA LYS A 275 -17.31 1.11 13.04
C LYS A 275 -16.40 1.70 11.96
N THR A 276 -16.79 1.58 10.70
CA THR A 276 -16.08 2.15 9.56
C THR A 276 -16.15 3.68 9.57
N ALA A 277 -17.33 4.23 9.86
CA ALA A 277 -17.52 5.68 9.99
C ALA A 277 -16.67 6.26 11.13
N GLU A 278 -16.60 5.60 12.28
CA GLU A 278 -15.76 6.04 13.40
C GLU A 278 -14.27 6.00 13.03
N PHE A 279 -13.82 4.93 12.40
CA PHE A 279 -12.45 4.82 11.90
C PHE A 279 -12.12 5.95 10.93
N LEU A 280 -12.94 6.16 9.90
CA LEU A 280 -12.71 7.19 8.89
C LEU A 280 -12.70 8.60 9.48
N ARG A 281 -13.62 8.91 10.41
CA ARG A 281 -13.63 10.21 11.11
C ARG A 281 -12.31 10.44 11.82
N ARG A 282 -11.88 9.48 12.63
CA ARG A 282 -10.62 9.61 13.40
C ARG A 282 -9.42 9.72 12.47
N ALA A 283 -9.36 8.89 11.42
CA ALA A 283 -8.27 8.94 10.45
C ALA A 283 -8.17 10.32 9.77
N ILE A 284 -9.30 10.85 9.27
CA ILE A 284 -9.36 12.17 8.62
C ILE A 284 -9.02 13.31 9.59
N THR A 285 -9.46 13.24 10.85
CA THR A 285 -9.22 14.33 11.83
C THR A 285 -7.84 14.31 12.45
N MET A 286 -7.18 13.15 12.49
CA MET A 286 -5.90 12.96 13.19
C MET A 286 -4.70 12.96 12.24
N LEU A 287 -4.90 12.65 10.96
CA LEU A 287 -3.90 12.89 9.95
C LEU A 287 -3.75 14.40 9.78
N PRO A 288 -2.59 15.00 10.09
CA PRO A 288 -2.38 16.41 9.81
C PRO A 288 -2.56 16.60 8.31
N VAL A 289 -3.54 17.43 7.93
CA VAL A 289 -3.62 17.97 6.58
C VAL A 289 -2.29 18.70 6.38
N ALA A 290 -1.42 18.11 5.59
CA ALA A 290 -0.15 18.70 5.22
C ALA A 290 -0.47 19.93 4.38
N ASN A 291 -0.74 21.06 5.05
CA ASN A 291 -0.60 22.43 4.58
C ASN A 291 -0.95 23.41 5.74
N ASN A 292 0.07 23.75 6.52
CA ASN A 292 0.26 25.07 7.16
C ASN A 292 -0.58 25.56 8.35
N GLU A 293 -1.25 24.72 9.14
CA GLU A 293 -1.67 25.14 10.48
C GLU A 293 -0.88 24.43 11.58
N SER A 294 -0.04 25.22 12.23
CA SER A 294 0.67 24.89 13.47
C SER A 294 -0.26 24.23 14.49
N VAL A 295 0.01 22.98 14.82
CA VAL A 295 -0.45 22.39 16.09
C VAL A 295 0.76 21.82 16.83
N LEU A 296 1.56 22.74 17.35
CA LEU A 296 2.20 22.56 18.65
C LEU A 296 1.61 23.65 19.55
N GLY A 297 0.61 23.26 20.35
CA GLY A 297 0.29 23.95 21.60
C GLY A 297 1.09 23.31 22.72
#